data_AF-A0A558CUG5-F1
#
_entry.id   AF-A0A558CUG5-F1
#
_cell.length_a   1.000
_cell.length_b   1.000
_cell.length_c   1.000
_cell.angle_alpha   90.00
_cell.angle_beta   90.00
_cell.angle_gamma   90.00
#
_symmetry.space_group_name_H-M   'P 1'
#
loop_
_entity.id
_entity.type
_entity.pdbx_description
1 polymer ?
#
loop_
_entity_poly.entity_id
_entity_poly.type
_entity_poly.pdbx_seq_one_letter_code
_entity_poly.pdbx_strand_id
1 'polypeptide(L)'
;MKKYTAVALLVSGLSAFSGAASAAWNWDLSCGDFACSQTVSDSQTSNPAGGPSVTVTGWSGASSGSALSKGYIESWNGVGVQYSGESSQSPNHAMDNKDRFESVLLDFSADVQLDSVGLGWVYNNDSRRSDFFVLAYTGSTAFSGDLTGKSYSDLLSLGSGWTLVGNHGGSGQGGYTLSPGATYSSFWLIGAGSVSGTSVGYGSNNYYDYMKVASVGGTVKPNTPGGSVPEPGSLALAGLGVLGLIGMRRRKSER
;
A
#
# COMPACT_ATOMS: atom_id res chain seq x y z
N MET A 1 -63.22 -26.04 -30.53
CA MET A 1 -61.83 -26.22 -31.01
C MET A 1 -61.16 -24.86 -31.14
N LYS A 2 -59.86 -24.80 -30.79
CA LYS A 2 -58.90 -23.69 -30.92
C LYS A 2 -59.02 -22.57 -29.87
N LYS A 3 -57.99 -22.16 -29.12
CA LYS A 3 -56.68 -22.72 -28.69
C LYS A 3 -56.19 -21.67 -27.67
N TYR A 4 -56.01 -22.02 -26.39
CA TYR A 4 -55.41 -21.10 -25.42
C TYR A 4 -53.88 -21.13 -25.59
N THR A 5 -53.30 -20.01 -25.99
CA THR A 5 -51.84 -19.88 -26.12
C THR A 5 -51.27 -19.47 -24.76
N ALA A 6 -50.67 -20.43 -24.06
CA ALA A 6 -49.87 -20.14 -22.86
C ALA A 6 -48.55 -19.48 -23.29
N VAL A 7 -48.31 -18.25 -22.81
CA VAL A 7 -47.01 -17.60 -22.93
C VAL A 7 -46.13 -18.14 -21.79
N ALA A 8 -45.18 -19.00 -22.14
CA ALA A 8 -44.17 -19.46 -21.20
C ALA A 8 -43.16 -18.34 -20.95
N LEU A 9 -43.12 -17.82 -19.72
CA LEU A 9 -42.08 -16.90 -19.27
C LEU A 9 -40.83 -17.72 -18.95
N LEU A 10 -39.87 -17.77 -19.87
CA LEU A 10 -38.54 -18.32 -19.64
C LEU A 10 -37.75 -17.32 -18.78
N VAL A 11 -37.68 -17.58 -17.47
CA VAL A 11 -36.70 -16.93 -16.59
C VAL A 11 -35.40 -17.74 -16.70
N SER A 12 -34.56 -17.40 -17.68
CA SER A 12 -33.20 -17.91 -17.76
C SER A 12 -32.39 -17.37 -16.58
N GLY A 13 -31.87 -18.29 -15.76
CA GLY A 13 -31.14 -17.99 -14.53
C GLY A 13 -29.97 -17.06 -14.74
N LEU A 14 -29.99 -15.94 -14.01
CA LEU A 14 -28.81 -15.13 -13.75
C LEU A 14 -28.03 -15.84 -12.63
N SER A 15 -27.14 -16.76 -12.99
CA SER A 15 -26.09 -17.23 -12.06
C SER A 15 -25.17 -16.04 -11.78
N ALA A 16 -25.50 -15.29 -10.73
CA ALA A 16 -24.64 -14.25 -10.19
C ALA A 16 -23.38 -14.93 -9.66
N PHE A 17 -22.28 -14.80 -10.40
CA PHE A 17 -20.95 -15.03 -9.84
C PHE A 17 -20.72 -13.94 -8.79
N SER A 18 -20.97 -14.26 -7.53
CA SER A 18 -20.60 -13.43 -6.39
C SER A 18 -19.09 -13.51 -6.20
N GLY A 19 -18.34 -12.68 -6.92
CA GLY A 19 -16.94 -12.40 -6.57
C GLY A 19 -16.90 -11.77 -5.18
N ALA A 20 -16.03 -12.24 -4.30
CA ALA A 20 -15.79 -11.58 -3.02
C ALA A 20 -15.28 -10.16 -3.33
N ALA A 21 -16.02 -9.15 -2.91
CA ALA A 21 -15.61 -7.77 -3.13
C ALA A 21 -14.51 -7.42 -2.12
N SER A 22 -13.35 -7.05 -2.64
CA SER A 22 -12.26 -6.49 -1.86
C SER A 22 -12.45 -4.99 -1.71
N ALA A 23 -12.20 -4.46 -0.52
CA ALA A 23 -12.27 -3.02 -0.27
C ALA A 23 -10.89 -2.40 -0.53
N ALA A 24 -10.87 -1.34 -1.33
CA ALA A 24 -9.70 -0.49 -1.49
C ALA A 24 -9.61 0.49 -0.31
N TRP A 25 -8.40 0.69 0.19
CA TRP A 25 -8.07 1.53 1.33
C TRP A 25 -6.93 2.47 0.96
N ASN A 26 -6.92 3.62 1.62
CA ASN A 26 -5.81 4.55 1.58
C ASN A 26 -5.41 4.84 3.02
N TRP A 27 -4.13 4.67 3.32
CA TRP A 27 -3.54 5.01 4.60
C TRP A 27 -2.74 6.29 4.43
N ASP A 28 -3.15 7.34 5.15
CA ASP A 28 -2.38 8.56 5.24
C ASP A 28 -1.24 8.34 6.23
N LEU A 29 -0.01 8.53 5.76
CA LEU A 29 1.21 8.44 6.57
C LEU A 29 1.78 9.84 6.87
N SER A 30 1.16 10.89 6.33
CA SER A 30 1.47 12.28 6.66
C SER A 30 0.91 12.67 8.03
N CYS A 31 1.20 13.88 8.47
CA CYS A 31 0.73 14.51 9.71
C CYS A 31 -0.80 14.49 9.97
N GLY A 32 -1.63 13.88 9.12
CA GLY A 32 -3.06 13.69 9.35
C GLY A 32 -3.37 12.56 10.35
N ASP A 33 -3.31 11.30 9.88
CA ASP A 33 -3.61 10.12 10.70
C ASP A 33 -2.48 9.76 11.68
N PHE A 34 -1.28 10.25 11.42
CA PHE A 34 -0.12 10.12 12.31
C PHE A 34 -0.15 11.22 13.37
N ALA A 35 0.28 10.90 14.59
CA ALA A 35 0.44 11.91 15.61
C ALA A 35 1.44 12.96 15.08
N CYS A 36 0.94 14.17 14.80
CA CYS A 36 1.73 15.36 14.49
C CYS A 36 2.75 15.59 15.62
N SER A 37 3.87 14.90 15.56
CA SER A 37 5.01 15.25 16.36
C SER A 37 6.19 15.26 15.43
N GLN A 38 6.77 16.44 15.30
CA GLN A 38 8.16 16.66 14.87
C GLN A 38 9.15 16.07 15.89
N THR A 39 8.71 15.00 16.55
CA THR A 39 9.37 14.26 17.60
C THR A 39 9.57 12.88 17.00
N VAL A 40 10.82 12.51 16.88
CA VAL A 40 11.27 11.16 16.56
C VAL A 40 10.48 10.12 17.36
N SER A 41 9.92 9.14 16.65
CA SER A 41 9.25 7.99 17.26
C SER A 41 9.83 6.68 16.72
N ASP A 42 9.85 5.63 17.54
CA ASP A 42 10.27 4.29 17.09
C ASP A 42 9.26 3.65 16.11
N SER A 43 8.01 4.10 16.16
CA SER A 43 6.93 3.72 15.24
C SER A 43 5.77 4.71 15.27
N GLN A 44 4.92 4.65 14.25
CA GLN A 44 3.65 5.39 14.18
C GLN A 44 2.62 4.55 13.44
N THR A 45 1.34 4.69 13.81
CA THR A 45 0.27 3.86 13.27
C THR A 45 -0.82 4.75 12.67
N SER A 46 -1.16 4.53 11.40
CA SER A 46 -2.38 5.07 10.78
C SER A 46 -3.50 4.05 10.95
N ASN A 47 -4.64 4.53 11.43
CA ASN A 47 -5.79 3.70 11.77
C ASN A 47 -7.06 4.29 11.13
N PRO A 48 -7.24 4.10 9.81
CA PRO A 48 -8.42 4.63 9.12
C PRO A 48 -9.68 3.99 9.69
N ALA A 49 -10.70 4.80 9.95
CA ALA A 49 -11.95 4.34 10.55
C ALA A 49 -12.59 3.22 9.72
N GLY A 50 -12.77 2.05 10.34
CA GLY A 50 -13.39 0.87 9.72
C GLY A 50 -12.46 0.05 8.82
N GLY A 51 -11.18 0.43 8.69
CA GLY A 51 -10.16 -0.28 7.91
C GLY A 51 -9.12 -0.96 8.80
N PRO A 52 -8.24 -1.79 8.22
CA PRO A 52 -7.08 -2.28 8.94
C PRO A 52 -6.09 -1.14 9.20
N SER A 53 -5.38 -1.20 10.31
CA SER A 53 -4.32 -0.24 10.62
C SER A 53 -3.03 -0.59 9.87
N VAL A 54 -2.17 0.41 9.67
CA VAL A 54 -0.78 0.23 9.25
C VAL A 54 0.16 0.86 10.28
N THR A 55 1.08 0.07 10.81
CA THR A 55 2.17 0.55 11.66
C THR A 55 3.42 0.70 10.82
N VAL A 56 4.11 1.83 10.96
CA VAL A 56 5.31 2.16 10.21
C VAL A 56 6.51 2.20 11.16
N THR A 57 7.61 1.59 10.72
CA THR A 57 8.91 1.63 11.41
C THR A 57 10.02 1.97 10.43
N GLY A 58 11.05 2.68 10.90
CA GLY A 58 12.21 3.07 10.09
C GLY A 58 13.37 2.10 10.26
N TRP A 59 14.08 1.83 9.16
CA TRP A 59 15.21 0.92 9.13
C TRP A 59 16.36 1.51 8.32
N SER A 60 17.58 1.34 8.81
CA SER A 60 18.78 1.83 8.12
C SER A 60 19.95 0.84 8.23
N GLY A 61 20.78 0.80 7.19
CA GLY A 61 22.02 0.04 7.16
C GLY A 61 23.11 0.80 6.40
N ALA A 62 24.36 0.71 6.84
CA ALA A 62 25.47 1.47 6.23
C ALA A 62 25.78 1.05 4.78
N SER A 63 25.34 -0.12 4.35
CA SER A 63 25.44 -0.63 2.99
C SER A 63 24.37 -1.70 2.78
N SER A 64 24.18 -2.16 1.55
CA SER A 64 23.29 -3.29 1.27
C SER A 64 23.62 -4.55 2.09
N GLY A 65 24.90 -4.80 2.40
CA GLY A 65 25.34 -5.96 3.17
C GLY A 65 25.51 -5.69 4.67
N SER A 66 25.26 -4.47 5.13
CA SER A 66 25.35 -4.13 6.55
C SER A 66 24.08 -4.52 7.29
N ALA A 67 24.24 -4.93 8.56
CA ALA A 67 23.11 -5.17 9.45
C ALA A 67 22.23 -3.92 9.55
N LEU A 68 20.93 -4.15 9.40
CA LEU A 68 19.89 -3.17 9.61
C LEU A 68 19.70 -2.95 11.11
N SER A 69 19.52 -1.69 11.45
CA SER A 69 19.13 -1.22 12.77
C SER A 69 17.87 -0.38 12.65
N LYS A 70 17.00 -0.47 13.66
CA LYS A 70 15.84 0.41 13.76
C LYS A 70 16.29 1.86 13.85
N GLY A 71 15.69 2.71 13.02
CA GLY A 71 15.77 4.16 13.11
C GLY A 71 14.50 4.73 13.72
N TYR A 72 14.52 6.04 13.97
CA TYR A 72 13.31 6.78 14.26
C TYR A 72 12.59 7.12 12.96
N ILE A 73 11.29 7.38 13.08
CA ILE A 73 10.50 7.97 12.01
C ILE A 73 9.95 9.32 12.46
N GLU A 74 9.83 10.21 11.49
CA GLU A 74 9.20 11.52 11.66
C GLU A 74 8.28 11.76 10.46
N SER A 75 7.09 12.30 10.72
CA SER A 75 6.09 12.60 9.70
C SER A 75 5.86 14.10 9.56
N TRP A 76 5.80 14.55 8.30
CA TRP A 76 5.42 15.91 7.89
C TRP A 76 4.40 15.80 6.75
N ASN A 77 4.80 16.20 5.55
CA ASN A 77 4.19 15.80 4.28
C ASN A 77 4.58 14.35 3.90
N GLY A 78 4.60 13.46 4.89
CA GLY A 78 5.00 12.06 4.77
C GLY A 78 6.14 11.68 5.73
N VAL A 79 6.35 10.37 5.83
CA VAL A 79 7.32 9.73 6.71
C VAL A 79 8.68 9.67 6.06
N GLY A 80 9.70 10.12 6.79
CA GLY A 80 11.09 9.77 6.52
C GLY A 80 11.68 8.95 7.66
N VAL A 81 12.94 8.56 7.49
CA VAL A 81 13.71 7.84 8.49
C VAL A 81 14.77 8.78 9.05
N GLN A 82 15.04 8.65 10.35
CA GLN A 82 16.22 9.24 10.98
C GLN A 82 16.97 8.13 11.68
N TYR A 83 18.18 7.80 11.21
CA TYR A 83 18.97 6.77 11.87
C TYR A 83 19.65 7.29 13.14
N SER A 84 20.02 6.38 14.05
CA SER A 84 20.70 6.75 15.30
C SER A 84 22.04 7.45 15.03
N GLY A 85 22.16 8.70 15.47
CA GLY A 85 23.35 9.53 15.28
C GLY A 85 23.27 10.50 14.09
N GLU A 86 22.15 10.53 13.37
CA GLU A 86 21.88 11.53 12.35
C GLU A 86 21.47 12.89 12.96
N SER A 87 21.88 13.99 12.33
CA SER A 87 21.51 15.33 12.79
C SER A 87 20.03 15.62 12.55
N SER A 88 19.36 16.31 13.48
CA SER A 88 17.94 16.68 13.36
C SER A 88 17.66 17.93 12.50
N GLN A 89 18.66 18.44 11.76
CA GLN A 89 18.50 19.67 10.95
C GLN A 89 17.97 19.36 9.55
N SER A 90 17.11 20.24 9.03
CA SER A 90 16.59 20.15 7.65
C SER A 90 17.73 20.04 6.63
N PRO A 91 17.63 19.18 5.58
CA PRO A 91 16.47 18.36 5.21
C PRO A 91 16.48 16.91 5.77
N ASN A 92 17.28 16.61 6.81
CA ASN A 92 17.66 15.26 7.28
C ASN A 92 16.55 14.48 8.02
N HIS A 93 15.36 14.43 7.43
CA HIS A 93 14.21 13.64 7.88
C HIS A 93 13.50 13.01 6.69
N ALA A 94 14.27 12.73 5.65
CA ALA A 94 13.83 12.03 4.46
C ALA A 94 14.45 10.64 4.53
N MET A 95 13.71 9.63 4.06
CA MET A 95 14.32 8.34 3.80
C MET A 95 15.29 8.49 2.63
N ASP A 96 16.55 8.12 2.83
CA ASP A 96 17.61 8.29 1.83
C ASP A 96 18.56 7.09 1.64
N ASN A 97 19.48 7.24 0.68
CA ASN A 97 20.58 6.32 0.42
C ASN A 97 21.95 7.01 0.37
N LYS A 98 22.10 8.17 1.03
CA LYS A 98 23.31 9.00 0.96
C LYS A 98 24.41 8.49 1.88
N ASP A 99 24.10 8.43 3.17
CA ASP A 99 25.05 8.03 4.21
C ASP A 99 24.74 6.62 4.73
N ARG A 100 23.45 6.23 4.67
CA ARG A 100 22.95 4.89 4.95
C ARG A 100 21.83 4.59 3.95
N PHE A 101 21.56 3.32 3.73
CA PHE A 101 20.41 2.88 2.95
C PHE A 101 19.21 2.74 3.87
N GLU A 102 18.17 3.50 3.59
CA GLU A 102 17.02 3.62 4.47
C GLU A 102 15.73 3.09 3.84
N SER A 103 14.88 2.56 4.71
CA SER A 103 13.57 2.03 4.35
C SER A 103 12.55 2.21 5.46
N VAL A 104 11.29 2.29 5.07
CA VAL A 104 10.15 2.17 5.96
C VAL A 104 9.53 0.78 5.80
N LEU A 105 9.26 0.12 6.92
CA LEU A 105 8.51 -1.13 6.97
C LEU A 105 7.07 -0.80 7.38
N LEU A 106 6.14 -1.22 6.54
CA LEU A 106 4.70 -1.17 6.76
C LEU A 106 4.26 -2.53 7.32
N ASP A 107 3.63 -2.50 8.48
CA ASP A 107 3.03 -3.64 9.18
C ASP A 107 1.52 -3.43 9.24
N PHE A 108 0.80 -4.08 8.34
CA PHE A 108 -0.65 -4.02 8.24
C PHE A 108 -1.29 -5.04 9.16
N SER A 109 -2.39 -4.67 9.82
CA SER A 109 -3.20 -5.60 10.62
C SER A 109 -4.01 -6.60 9.78
N ALA A 110 -3.77 -6.66 8.47
CA ALA A 110 -4.41 -7.56 7.51
C ALA A 110 -3.48 -7.78 6.30
N ASP A 111 -3.73 -8.84 5.55
CA ASP A 111 -3.09 -9.05 4.25
C ASP A 111 -3.57 -7.98 3.25
N VAL A 112 -2.65 -7.15 2.77
CA VAL A 112 -2.91 -6.07 1.81
C VAL A 112 -2.17 -6.36 0.51
N GLN A 113 -2.85 -6.17 -0.60
CA GLN A 113 -2.22 -5.97 -1.90
C GLN A 113 -1.92 -4.48 -2.06
N LEU A 114 -0.64 -4.09 -2.05
CA LEU A 114 -0.24 -2.69 -2.11
C LEU A 114 -0.27 -2.19 -3.56
N ASP A 115 -1.24 -1.32 -3.86
CA ASP A 115 -1.52 -0.85 -5.22
C ASP A 115 -0.85 0.48 -5.53
N SER A 116 -0.50 1.28 -4.51
CA SER A 116 0.14 2.58 -4.72
C SER A 116 0.98 3.06 -3.55
N VAL A 117 1.95 3.92 -3.87
CA VAL A 117 2.78 4.68 -2.94
C VAL A 117 2.67 6.16 -3.29
N GLY A 118 2.37 7.00 -2.31
CA GLY A 118 2.38 8.45 -2.44
C GLY A 118 3.66 9.03 -1.86
N LEU A 119 4.41 9.81 -2.64
CA LEU A 119 5.56 10.58 -2.17
C LEU A 119 5.12 12.02 -1.93
N GLY A 120 5.12 12.47 -0.68
CA GLY A 120 4.71 13.83 -0.34
C GLY A 120 5.87 14.81 -0.27
N TRP A 121 7.11 14.32 -0.24
CA TRP A 121 8.32 15.11 -0.46
C TRP A 121 9.33 14.30 -1.26
N VAL A 122 10.04 14.96 -2.17
CA VAL A 122 11.30 14.47 -2.74
C VAL A 122 12.26 15.65 -2.83
N TYR A 123 13.56 15.40 -2.72
CA TYR A 123 14.54 16.44 -2.98
C TYR A 123 14.44 16.87 -4.45
N ASN A 124 14.05 18.13 -4.69
CA ASN A 124 13.60 18.60 -6.00
C ASN A 124 14.61 19.52 -6.69
N ASN A 125 15.35 18.97 -7.66
CA ASN A 125 15.63 19.69 -8.89
C ASN A 125 15.30 18.77 -10.07
N ASP A 126 14.87 19.29 -11.22
CA ASP A 126 14.38 18.46 -12.35
C ASP A 126 15.36 17.35 -12.80
N SER A 127 16.64 17.50 -12.46
CA SER A 127 17.74 16.56 -12.73
C SER A 127 17.96 15.52 -11.64
N ARG A 128 17.33 15.65 -10.47
CA ARG A 128 17.43 14.74 -9.31
C ARG A 128 16.01 14.41 -8.85
N ARG A 129 15.50 13.34 -9.41
CA ARG A 129 14.29 12.68 -8.94
C ARG A 129 14.71 11.46 -8.14
N SER A 130 13.89 11.07 -7.17
CA SER A 130 14.24 9.97 -6.29
C SER A 130 13.80 8.64 -6.87
N ASP A 131 14.63 7.64 -6.67
CA ASP A 131 14.36 6.26 -6.98
C ASP A 131 13.95 5.53 -5.70
N PHE A 132 13.00 4.61 -5.82
CA PHE A 132 12.58 3.77 -4.69
C PHE A 132 12.30 2.34 -5.14
N PHE A 133 12.38 1.42 -4.20
CA PHE A 133 12.00 0.03 -4.39
C PHE A 133 10.90 -0.38 -3.41
N VAL A 134 10.14 -1.41 -3.77
CA VAL A 134 9.10 -2.00 -2.94
C VAL A 134 9.34 -3.50 -2.83
N LEU A 135 9.43 -4.02 -1.60
CA LEU A 135 9.43 -5.45 -1.32
C LEU A 135 8.14 -5.83 -0.58
N ALA A 136 7.68 -7.06 -0.83
CA ALA A 136 6.62 -7.70 -0.05
C ALA A 136 7.17 -8.92 0.66
N TYR A 137 6.77 -9.15 1.92
CA TYR A 137 7.04 -10.42 2.58
C TYR A 137 6.03 -11.48 2.13
N THR A 138 6.49 -12.49 1.40
CA THR A 138 5.70 -13.61 0.87
C THR A 138 6.15 -14.96 1.43
N GLY A 139 7.03 -14.94 2.45
CA GLY A 139 7.53 -16.15 3.11
C GLY A 139 6.43 -16.91 3.84
N SER A 140 6.63 -18.23 3.98
CA SER A 140 5.71 -19.12 4.71
C SER A 140 5.88 -19.07 6.22
N THR A 141 7.04 -18.61 6.70
CA THR A 141 7.31 -18.40 8.12
C THR A 141 6.71 -17.08 8.57
N ALA A 142 6.09 -17.02 9.74
CA ALA A 142 5.62 -15.73 10.26
C ALA A 142 6.80 -14.75 10.45
N PHE A 143 6.70 -13.57 9.85
CA PHE A 143 7.65 -12.48 10.08
C PHE A 143 7.18 -11.64 11.27
N SER A 144 8.11 -11.25 12.14
CA SER A 144 7.80 -10.54 13.40
C SER A 144 7.79 -9.02 13.28
N GLY A 145 8.01 -8.46 12.08
CA GLY A 145 8.17 -7.02 11.89
C GLY A 145 9.53 -6.46 12.35
N ASP A 146 10.53 -7.33 12.59
CA ASP A 146 11.86 -6.94 13.06
C ASP A 146 12.95 -7.34 12.04
N LEU A 147 13.66 -6.33 11.52
CA LEU A 147 14.78 -6.50 10.60
C LEU A 147 16.15 -6.41 11.28
N THR A 148 16.21 -6.29 12.61
CA THR A 148 17.47 -6.14 13.35
C THR A 148 18.42 -7.28 13.04
N GLY A 149 19.65 -6.93 12.65
CA GLY A 149 20.70 -7.90 12.34
C GLY A 149 20.59 -8.56 10.96
N LYS A 150 19.48 -8.36 10.22
CA LYS A 150 19.39 -8.71 8.79
C LYS A 150 20.01 -7.61 7.96
N SER A 151 20.53 -7.91 6.79
CA SER A 151 20.93 -6.91 5.78
C SER A 151 19.93 -6.86 4.63
N TYR A 152 19.93 -5.79 3.81
CA TYR A 152 19.14 -5.81 2.57
C TYR A 152 19.53 -6.98 1.66
N SER A 153 20.82 -7.34 1.63
CA SER A 153 21.29 -8.51 0.89
C SER A 153 20.71 -9.83 1.41
N ASP A 154 20.49 -9.98 2.72
CA ASP A 154 19.78 -11.12 3.29
C ASP A 154 18.32 -11.14 2.85
N LEU A 155 17.64 -9.97 2.87
CA LEU A 155 16.26 -9.87 2.41
C LEU A 155 16.14 -10.23 0.92
N LEU A 156 17.10 -9.83 0.09
CA LEU A 156 17.06 -10.07 -1.35
C LEU A 156 17.58 -11.45 -1.76
N SER A 157 18.14 -12.21 -0.82
CA SER A 157 18.64 -13.56 -1.09
C SER A 157 17.52 -14.57 -1.30
N LEU A 158 17.77 -15.60 -2.12
CA LEU A 158 16.77 -16.60 -2.45
C LEU A 158 16.27 -17.33 -1.20
N GLY A 159 14.95 -17.43 -1.04
CA GLY A 159 14.33 -18.12 0.09
C GLY A 159 14.22 -17.31 1.38
N SER A 160 14.60 -16.02 1.38
CA SER A 160 14.43 -15.10 2.52
C SER A 160 12.97 -14.83 2.89
N GLY A 161 12.06 -15.11 1.97
CA GLY A 161 10.64 -14.77 2.06
C GLY A 161 10.31 -13.35 1.60
N TRP A 162 11.27 -12.55 1.14
CA TRP A 162 11.01 -11.24 0.56
C TRP A 162 11.03 -11.31 -0.96
N THR A 163 10.08 -10.63 -1.59
CA THR A 163 9.95 -10.54 -3.05
C THR A 163 9.99 -9.09 -3.48
N LEU A 164 10.83 -8.77 -4.48
CA LEU A 164 10.80 -7.47 -5.13
C LEU A 164 9.52 -7.32 -5.94
N VAL A 165 8.73 -6.30 -5.61
CA VAL A 165 7.51 -5.93 -6.32
C VAL A 165 7.84 -4.99 -7.47
N GLY A 166 8.78 -4.06 -7.25
CA GLY A 166 9.23 -3.16 -8.30
C GLY A 166 10.30 -2.19 -7.87
N ASN A 167 11.03 -1.68 -8.86
CA ASN A 167 11.88 -0.49 -8.77
C ASN A 167 11.19 0.65 -9.53
N HIS A 168 11.19 1.84 -8.94
CA HIS A 168 10.55 3.03 -9.48
C HIS A 168 11.58 4.14 -9.60
N GLY A 169 12.06 4.36 -10.82
CA GLY A 169 13.07 5.37 -11.11
C GLY A 169 12.45 6.73 -11.50
N GLY A 170 13.14 7.81 -11.18
CA GLY A 170 12.80 9.15 -11.61
C GLY A 170 11.52 9.69 -10.98
N SER A 171 11.27 9.38 -9.71
CA SER A 171 10.04 9.74 -8.99
C SER A 171 10.10 11.15 -8.40
N GLY A 172 9.17 12.01 -8.82
CA GLY A 172 8.83 13.28 -8.17
C GLY A 172 7.86 13.14 -6.99
N GLN A 173 7.40 14.26 -6.42
CA GLN A 173 6.24 14.26 -5.53
C GLN A 173 4.98 13.80 -6.29
N GLY A 174 4.17 12.95 -5.68
CA GLY A 174 2.93 12.42 -6.28
C GLY A 174 2.69 10.94 -5.99
N GLY A 175 1.60 10.43 -6.57
CA GLY A 175 1.22 9.01 -6.45
C GLY A 175 1.86 8.14 -7.53
N TYR A 176 2.30 6.96 -7.14
CA TYR A 176 2.88 5.93 -8.00
C TYR A 176 2.06 4.66 -7.91
N THR A 177 1.60 4.17 -9.05
CA THR A 177 0.94 2.86 -9.14
C THR A 177 1.98 1.75 -9.06
N LEU A 178 1.73 0.79 -8.18
CA LEU A 178 2.47 -0.45 -8.08
C LEU A 178 1.81 -1.52 -8.96
N SER A 179 2.56 -2.58 -9.27
CA SER A 179 2.03 -3.75 -10.00
C SER A 179 2.28 -5.03 -9.20
N PRO A 180 1.67 -5.19 -8.00
CA PRO A 180 1.92 -6.33 -7.12
C PRO A 180 1.40 -7.67 -7.64
N GLY A 181 0.67 -7.70 -8.76
CA GLY A 181 0.13 -8.93 -9.34
C GLY A 181 -0.94 -9.55 -8.45
N ALA A 182 -0.73 -10.77 -7.94
CA ALA A 182 -1.61 -11.42 -6.96
C ALA A 182 -1.01 -11.41 -5.54
N THR A 183 -0.01 -10.56 -5.30
CA THR A 183 0.74 -10.53 -4.04
C THR A 183 -0.07 -9.82 -2.97
N TYR A 184 -0.36 -10.55 -1.90
CA TYR A 184 -0.85 -10.00 -0.64
C TYR A 184 0.21 -10.20 0.42
N SER A 185 0.43 -9.19 1.24
CA SER A 185 1.30 -9.29 2.40
C SER A 185 0.79 -8.39 3.52
N SER A 186 1.00 -8.82 4.75
CA SER A 186 0.89 -7.96 5.92
C SER A 186 2.13 -7.09 6.10
N PHE A 187 3.25 -7.38 5.41
CA PHE A 187 4.50 -6.63 5.52
C PHE A 187 5.03 -6.15 4.16
N TRP A 188 5.22 -4.84 4.05
CA TRP A 188 5.77 -4.20 2.85
C TRP A 188 6.94 -3.30 3.23
N LEU A 189 8.05 -3.41 2.50
CA LEU A 189 9.23 -2.57 2.71
C LEU A 189 9.35 -1.60 1.54
N ILE A 190 9.40 -0.30 1.82
CA ILE A 190 9.65 0.74 0.82
C ILE A 190 10.98 1.37 1.17
N GLY A 191 11.94 1.37 0.24
CA GLY A 191 13.28 1.90 0.51
C GLY A 191 13.80 2.82 -0.59
N ALA A 192 14.75 3.66 -0.23
CA ALA A 192 15.43 4.56 -1.14
C ALA A 192 16.42 3.83 -2.05
N GLY A 193 16.44 4.23 -3.32
CA GLY A 193 17.26 3.61 -4.36
C GLY A 193 16.55 2.51 -5.14
N SER A 194 17.30 1.51 -5.55
CA SER A 194 16.83 0.44 -6.42
C SER A 194 17.51 -0.88 -6.09
N VAL A 195 16.78 -1.96 -6.28
CA VAL A 195 17.25 -3.33 -6.10
C VAL A 195 17.81 -3.88 -7.41
N SER A 196 19.02 -4.44 -7.36
CA SER A 196 19.62 -5.21 -8.44
C SER A 196 20.27 -6.48 -7.87
N GLY A 197 19.76 -7.65 -8.27
CA GLY A 197 20.16 -8.93 -7.69
C GLY A 197 19.91 -8.94 -6.18
N THR A 198 20.96 -9.21 -5.41
CA THR A 198 20.93 -9.21 -3.93
C THR A 198 21.42 -7.91 -3.31
N SER A 199 21.37 -6.79 -4.06
CA SER A 199 21.91 -5.51 -3.60
C SER A 199 20.91 -4.37 -3.77
N VAL A 200 20.92 -3.43 -2.82
CA VAL A 200 20.33 -2.10 -2.96
C VAL A 200 21.41 -1.10 -3.39
N GLY A 201 21.09 -0.22 -4.33
CA GLY A 201 21.98 0.83 -4.84
C GLY A 201 21.23 2.12 -5.20
N TYR A 202 21.94 3.07 -5.81
CA TYR A 202 21.48 4.45 -6.11
C TYR A 202 20.51 4.60 -7.29
N GLY A 203 19.93 3.49 -7.77
CA GLY A 203 19.00 3.55 -8.89
C GLY A 203 19.60 3.94 -10.24
N SER A 204 18.73 4.49 -11.08
CA SER A 204 18.88 4.75 -12.52
C SER A 204 19.73 5.97 -12.85
N ASN A 205 19.91 6.88 -11.90
CA ASN A 205 20.55 8.18 -12.13
C ASN A 205 21.87 8.37 -11.37
N ASN A 206 22.30 7.38 -10.57
CA ASN A 206 23.49 7.41 -9.71
C ASN A 206 23.54 8.60 -8.73
N TYR A 207 22.40 9.20 -8.41
CA TYR A 207 22.29 10.22 -7.39
C TYR A 207 21.75 9.63 -6.11
N TYR A 208 21.96 10.35 -5.02
CA TYR A 208 21.30 10.03 -3.77
C TYR A 208 19.83 10.39 -3.84
N ASP A 209 19.01 9.48 -3.35
CA ASP A 209 17.56 9.58 -3.30
C ASP A 209 17.16 10.10 -1.93
N TYR A 210 16.24 11.06 -1.86
CA TYR A 210 15.71 11.57 -0.60
C TYR A 210 14.22 11.80 -0.78
N MET A 211 13.41 11.12 0.00
CA MET A 211 11.97 11.20 -0.13
C MET A 211 11.24 10.99 1.19
N LYS A 212 9.96 11.35 1.19
CA LYS A 212 9.04 11.03 2.29
C LYS A 212 7.81 10.32 1.75
N VAL A 213 7.44 9.20 2.36
CA VAL A 213 6.26 8.42 1.99
C VAL A 213 5.04 9.02 2.70
N ALA A 214 4.16 9.65 1.94
CA ALA A 214 2.98 10.34 2.46
C ALA A 214 1.74 9.48 2.53
N SER A 215 1.62 8.49 1.65
CA SER A 215 0.49 7.59 1.69
C SER A 215 0.83 6.26 1.07
N VAL A 216 0.02 5.27 1.40
CA VAL A 216 -0.05 4.03 0.64
C VAL A 216 -1.50 3.72 0.36
N GLY A 217 -1.77 3.11 -0.79
CA GLY A 217 -3.09 2.66 -1.17
C GLY A 217 -3.04 1.19 -1.54
N GLY A 218 -4.10 0.47 -1.24
CA GLY A 218 -4.11 -0.97 -1.45
C GLY A 218 -5.43 -1.61 -1.16
N THR A 219 -5.51 -2.87 -1.51
CA THR A 219 -6.72 -3.68 -1.44
C THR A 219 -6.55 -4.74 -0.37
N VAL A 220 -7.48 -4.79 0.59
CA VAL A 220 -7.42 -5.80 1.65
C VAL A 220 -7.88 -7.14 1.09
N LYS A 221 -7.12 -8.19 1.40
CA LYS A 221 -7.43 -9.56 1.01
C LYS A 221 -8.84 -9.92 1.50
N PRO A 222 -9.73 -10.39 0.61
CA PRO A 222 -11.06 -10.80 1.03
C PRO A 222 -11.02 -11.89 2.09
N ASN A 223 -11.66 -11.64 3.23
CA ASN A 223 -11.79 -12.61 4.32
C ASN A 223 -12.92 -13.62 4.05
N THR A 224 -12.94 -14.35 2.94
CA THR A 224 -13.93 -15.45 2.81
C THR A 224 -13.45 -16.57 1.88
N PRO A 225 -13.58 -17.85 2.29
CA PRO A 225 -14.13 -18.86 1.40
C PRO A 225 -15.64 -18.58 1.24
N GLY A 226 -16.01 -17.76 0.26
CA GLY A 226 -17.41 -17.49 -0.12
C GLY A 226 -18.23 -16.56 0.79
N GLY A 227 -18.57 -15.38 0.28
CA GLY A 227 -19.87 -14.75 0.56
C GLY A 227 -20.03 -13.90 1.82
N SER A 228 -19.49 -12.68 1.80
CA SER A 228 -20.15 -11.52 2.43
C SER A 228 -19.63 -10.24 1.78
N VAL A 229 -20.51 -9.55 1.05
CA VAL A 229 -20.22 -8.40 0.19
C VAL A 229 -20.07 -7.14 1.05
N PRO A 230 -19.12 -6.22 0.77
CA PRO A 230 -19.20 -4.84 1.21
C PRO A 230 -20.36 -4.15 0.49
N GLU A 231 -21.40 -3.75 1.21
CA GLU A 231 -22.55 -3.04 0.63
C GLU A 231 -22.54 -1.52 0.89
N PRO A 232 -21.55 -0.74 0.41
CA PRO A 232 -21.79 0.68 0.19
C PRO A 232 -22.58 0.95 -1.10
N GLY A 233 -22.50 0.08 -2.13
CA GLY A 233 -23.09 0.33 -3.45
C GLY A 233 -24.33 -0.51 -3.80
N SER A 234 -24.39 -1.77 -3.35
CA SER A 234 -25.47 -2.71 -3.74
C SER A 234 -26.82 -2.32 -3.14
N LEU A 235 -26.86 -1.81 -1.90
CA LEU A 235 -28.08 -1.25 -1.29
C LEU A 235 -28.57 -0.01 -2.03
N ALA A 236 -27.66 0.84 -2.50
CA ALA A 236 -28.04 2.01 -3.30
C ALA A 236 -28.65 1.59 -4.64
N LEU A 237 -28.06 0.61 -5.33
CA LEU A 237 -28.60 0.11 -6.61
C LEU A 237 -29.91 -0.67 -6.42
N ALA A 238 -30.02 -1.49 -5.38
CA ALA A 238 -31.27 -2.16 -5.03
C ALA A 238 -32.37 -1.14 -4.68
N GLY A 239 -32.03 -0.10 -3.92
CA GLY A 239 -32.93 1.01 -3.61
C GLY A 239 -33.39 1.77 -4.86
N LEU A 240 -32.48 2.09 -5.77
CA LEU A 240 -32.80 2.72 -7.06
C LEU A 240 -33.66 1.81 -7.95
N GLY A 241 -33.41 0.50 -7.93
CA GLY A 241 -34.23 -0.49 -8.65
C GLY A 241 -35.67 -0.55 -8.13
N VAL A 242 -35.86 -0.57 -6.81
CA VAL A 242 -37.19 -0.55 -6.18
C VAL A 242 -37.91 0.78 -6.47
N LEU A 243 -37.22 1.92 -6.37
CA LEU A 243 -37.79 3.23 -6.73
C LEU A 243 -38.17 3.31 -8.21
N GLY A 244 -37.36 2.74 -9.11
CA GLY A 244 -37.66 2.61 -10.53
C GLY A 244 -38.93 1.79 -10.78
N LEU A 245 -39.10 0.65 -10.10
CA LEU A 245 -40.30 -0.19 -10.19
C LEU A 245 -41.56 0.52 -9.68
N ILE A 246 -41.45 1.30 -8.59
CA ILE A 246 -42.56 2.12 -8.08
C ILE A 246 -42.92 3.22 -9.09
N GLY A 247 -41.93 3.88 -9.70
CA GLY A 247 -42.14 4.88 -10.75
C GLY A 247 -42.83 4.33 -12.00
N MET A 248 -42.47 3.11 -12.42
CA MET A 248 -43.10 2.43 -13.56
C MET A 248 -44.55 2.03 -13.30
N ARG A 249 -44.89 1.65 -12.06
CA ARG A 249 -46.29 1.32 -11.70
C ARG A 249 -47.22 2.53 -11.78
N ARG A 250 -46.74 3.73 -11.41
CA ARG A 250 -47.56 4.96 -11.47
C ARG A 250 -47.91 5.37 -12.90
N ARG A 251 -47.03 5.12 -13.88
CA ARG A 251 -47.29 5.42 -15.29
C ARG A 251 -48.30 4.48 -15.97
N LYS A 252 -48.61 3.34 -15.36
CA LYS A 252 -49.60 2.38 -15.93
C LYS A 252 -51.04 2.65 -15.49
N SER A 253 -51.25 3.61 -14.58
CA SER A 253 -52.59 3.98 -14.07
C SER A 253 -53.22 5.19 -14.77
N GLU A 254 -52.55 5.78 -15.78
CA GLU A 254 -53.04 6.95 -16.54
C GLU A 254 -53.39 6.62 -18.01
N ARG A 255 -53.78 5.37 -18.30
CA ARG A 255 -54.37 4.97 -19.59
C ARG A 255 -55.57 4.08 -19.39
#